data_AF-A0AAJ4B0D1-F1
#
_entry.id   AF-A0AAJ4B0D1-F1
#
_cell.length_a   1.000
_cell.length_b   1.000
_cell.length_c   1.000
_cell.angle_alpha   90.00
_cell.angle_beta   90.00
_cell.angle_gamma   90.00
#
_symmetry.space_group_name_H-M   'P 1'
#
loop_
_entity.id
_entity.type
_entity.pdbx_description
1 polymer ?
#
loop_
_entity_poly.entity_id
_entity_poly.type
_entity_poly.pdbx_seq_one_letter_code
_entity_poly.pdbx_strand_id
1 'polypeptide(L)'
;MKPTIHSLYLRFCLVILGTSTCFTGGAFAAKIDIKQRGLSKQQAETVNLWVTQSVEAVELILSPIPMDTLRVEVTKQRYAREPVPYGQVDRGSPTKVKLRVDANASLEDFVDDWTLYHELSHLYLPYLDTPSFWLNEGFATYMQYLTMFGNKVIDQSQYEARMQDGFDRGKARTRSHPGRLSDVADDMWNRGAFTRVYWSGAAYFAEVDRALITQDTDLTQVIGQYSQCCLRQSSSGWQLVKQLDRVSHSQIFTNTYSRYYQRRDFPSISRGTLHKISQHYDNKYDKQYDKKITKISAIELTYDKYMKNNQTE
;
A
#
# COMPACT_ATOMS: atom_id res chain seq x y z
N MET A 1 -1.59 -67.98 -37.15
CA MET A 1 -1.09 -67.79 -35.78
C MET A 1 0.37 -68.26 -35.71
N LYS A 2 1.29 -67.31 -35.81
CA LYS A 2 2.72 -67.32 -35.42
C LYS A 2 3.25 -65.89 -35.69
N PRO A 3 4.24 -65.39 -34.92
CA PRO A 3 4.50 -63.97 -34.78
C PRO A 3 5.58 -63.47 -35.75
N THR A 4 5.52 -62.18 -36.09
CA THR A 4 6.60 -61.48 -36.79
C THR A 4 6.98 -60.22 -36.02
N ILE A 5 8.25 -60.16 -35.67
CA ILE A 5 8.97 -59.05 -35.03
C ILE A 5 9.13 -57.94 -36.08
N HIS A 6 8.87 -56.68 -35.71
CA HIS A 6 9.52 -55.51 -36.31
C HIS A 6 9.90 -54.50 -35.21
N SER A 7 11.17 -54.13 -35.24
CA SER A 7 11.85 -53.10 -34.46
C SER A 7 11.24 -51.72 -34.69
N LEU A 8 11.09 -50.91 -33.63
CA LEU A 8 11.07 -49.46 -33.77
C LEU A 8 11.80 -48.77 -32.61
N TYR A 9 12.87 -48.11 -33.03
CA TYR A 9 13.78 -47.18 -32.38
C TYR A 9 13.26 -46.33 -31.19
N LEU A 10 14.04 -46.43 -30.12
CA LEU A 10 14.42 -45.41 -29.14
C LEU A 10 13.98 -43.96 -29.44
N ARG A 11 13.12 -43.40 -28.57
CA ARG A 11 13.10 -41.95 -28.28
C ARG A 11 13.22 -41.76 -26.77
N PHE A 12 14.41 -41.34 -26.35
CA PHE A 12 14.64 -40.76 -25.04
C PHE A 12 13.73 -39.54 -24.88
N CYS A 13 12.72 -39.62 -24.02
CA CYS A 13 12.08 -38.43 -23.47
C CYS A 13 13.04 -37.82 -22.45
N LEU A 14 13.85 -36.87 -22.91
CA LEU A 14 14.57 -35.96 -22.05
C LEU A 14 13.53 -35.13 -21.29
N VAL A 15 13.20 -35.54 -20.06
CA VAL A 15 12.44 -34.71 -19.13
C VAL A 15 13.38 -33.58 -18.74
N ILE A 16 13.27 -32.45 -19.45
CA ILE A 16 13.86 -31.20 -19.00
C ILE A 16 13.02 -30.80 -17.78
N LEU A 17 13.49 -31.19 -16.59
CA LEU A 17 13.17 -30.52 -15.35
C LEU A 17 13.66 -29.08 -15.51
N GLY A 18 12.82 -28.24 -16.12
CA GLY A 18 12.99 -26.81 -16.09
C GLY A 18 12.83 -26.39 -14.65
N THR A 19 13.94 -26.35 -13.92
CA THR A 19 14.03 -25.57 -12.70
C THR A 19 13.61 -24.18 -13.09
N SER A 20 12.38 -23.80 -12.74
CA SER A 20 11.93 -22.43 -12.80
C SER A 20 12.80 -21.70 -11.77
N THR A 21 13.97 -21.28 -12.21
CA THR A 21 14.80 -20.31 -11.51
C THR A 21 13.97 -19.04 -11.52
N CYS A 22 13.17 -18.88 -10.46
CA CYS A 22 12.61 -17.61 -10.09
C CYS A 22 13.82 -16.68 -9.95
N PHE A 23 14.02 -15.82 -10.95
CA PHE A 23 14.99 -14.73 -10.83
C PHE A 23 14.54 -13.91 -9.63
N THR A 24 15.18 -14.13 -8.49
CA THR A 24 15.18 -13.18 -7.39
C THR A 24 16.07 -12.03 -7.83
N GLY A 25 15.59 -11.25 -8.81
CA GLY A 25 16.09 -9.90 -8.99
C GLY A 25 15.81 -9.21 -7.67
N GLY A 26 16.87 -8.86 -6.93
CA GLY A 26 16.71 -8.04 -5.74
C GLY A 26 15.95 -6.80 -6.16
N ALA A 27 14.70 -6.66 -5.72
CA ALA A 27 13.94 -5.45 -5.93
C ALA A 27 14.70 -4.34 -5.21
N PHE A 28 15.45 -3.53 -5.96
CA PHE A 28 16.09 -2.36 -5.42
C PHE A 28 14.99 -1.36 -5.05
N ALA A 29 15.14 -0.69 -3.91
CA ALA A 29 14.24 0.39 -3.51
C ALA A 29 14.16 1.44 -4.62
N ALA A 30 12.98 2.03 -4.83
CA ALA A 30 12.79 3.00 -5.90
C ALA A 30 13.70 4.21 -5.69
N LYS A 31 14.37 4.67 -6.75
CA LYS A 31 15.13 5.93 -6.68
C LYS A 31 14.15 7.09 -6.51
N ILE A 32 14.32 7.90 -5.46
CA ILE A 32 13.43 9.04 -5.21
C ILE A 32 14.00 10.28 -5.93
N ASP A 33 13.23 10.88 -6.85
CA ASP A 33 13.52 12.14 -7.54
C ASP A 33 12.60 13.24 -7.01
N ILE A 34 13.07 13.98 -6.00
CA ILE A 34 12.28 15.05 -5.36
C ILE A 34 12.52 16.38 -6.08
N LYS A 35 11.46 16.98 -6.62
CA LYS A 35 11.45 18.31 -7.23
C LYS A 35 10.69 19.27 -6.34
N GLN A 36 11.31 20.39 -5.97
CA GLN A 36 10.73 21.32 -5.02
C GLN A 36 10.60 22.73 -5.59
N ARG A 37 9.56 23.46 -5.16
CA ARG A 37 9.37 24.87 -5.53
C ARG A 37 8.86 25.69 -4.35
N GLY A 38 9.51 26.83 -4.10
CA GLY A 38 9.08 27.81 -3.10
C GLY A 38 9.48 27.48 -1.65
N LEU A 39 10.44 26.57 -1.45
CA LEU A 39 11.01 26.19 -0.15
C LEU A 39 12.40 26.82 0.01
N SER A 40 12.75 27.21 1.23
CA SER A 40 14.14 27.52 1.59
C SER A 40 14.99 26.24 1.66
N LYS A 41 16.32 26.37 1.77
CA LYS A 41 17.21 25.20 1.89
C LYS A 41 16.88 24.32 3.11
N GLN A 42 16.61 24.93 4.26
CA GLN A 42 16.27 24.18 5.47
C GLN A 42 14.91 23.48 5.33
N GLN A 43 13.91 24.16 4.75
CA GLN A 43 12.59 23.57 4.49
C GLN A 43 12.69 22.41 3.49
N ALA A 44 13.55 22.57 2.48
CA ALA A 44 13.86 21.54 1.49
C ALA A 44 14.46 20.28 2.13
N GLU A 45 15.37 20.44 3.08
CA GLU A 45 15.99 19.33 3.83
C GLU A 45 14.96 18.59 4.67
N THR A 46 14.11 19.29 5.43
CA THR A 46 13.01 18.70 6.19
C THR A 46 12.06 17.91 5.29
N VAL A 47 11.62 18.50 4.18
CA VAL A 47 10.72 17.85 3.21
C VAL A 47 11.38 16.62 2.57
N ASN A 48 12.67 16.70 2.22
CA ASN A 48 13.38 15.55 1.64
C ASN A 48 13.46 14.38 2.62
N LEU A 49 13.77 14.67 3.89
CA LEU A 49 13.83 13.66 4.94
C LEU A 49 12.45 13.02 5.14
N TRP A 50 11.40 13.83 5.27
CA TRP A 50 10.02 13.36 5.39
C TRP A 50 9.58 12.46 4.23
N VAL A 51 9.80 12.91 2.98
CA VAL A 51 9.42 12.13 1.78
C VAL A 51 10.16 10.80 1.76
N THR A 52 11.46 10.80 2.09
CA THR A 52 12.29 9.59 2.13
C THR A 52 11.77 8.63 3.19
N GLN A 53 11.53 9.11 4.42
CA GLN A 53 10.98 8.30 5.51
C GLN A 53 9.60 7.74 5.19
N SER A 54 8.75 8.51 4.49
CA SER A 54 7.41 8.06 4.10
C SER A 54 7.44 6.97 3.04
N VAL A 55 8.35 7.07 2.06
CA VAL A 55 8.58 6.02 1.07
C VAL A 55 9.09 4.75 1.76
N GLU A 56 10.12 4.85 2.60
CA GLU A 56 10.64 3.71 3.35
C GLU A 56 9.57 3.05 4.23
N ALA A 57 8.71 3.85 4.87
CA ALA A 57 7.63 3.38 5.70
C ALA A 57 6.60 2.58 4.91
N VAL A 58 6.20 3.03 3.71
CA VAL A 58 5.26 2.30 2.84
C VAL A 58 5.92 1.03 2.29
N GLU A 59 7.19 1.11 1.87
CA GLU A 59 7.92 -0.04 1.35
C GLU A 59 8.15 -1.13 2.41
N LEU A 60 8.35 -0.74 3.68
CA LEU A 60 8.47 -1.67 4.81
C LEU A 60 7.20 -2.52 5.00
N ILE A 61 6.05 -1.89 4.79
CA ILE A 61 4.74 -2.47 5.07
C ILE A 61 4.27 -3.33 3.90
N LEU A 62 4.46 -2.86 2.66
CA LEU A 62 4.00 -3.53 1.44
C LEU A 62 5.14 -4.29 0.73
N SER A 63 5.87 -3.58 -0.12
CA SER A 63 7.02 -4.04 -0.91
C SER A 63 7.74 -2.81 -1.45
N PRO A 64 8.96 -2.93 -2.05
CA PRO A 64 9.51 -1.85 -2.85
C PRO A 64 8.48 -1.29 -3.83
N ILE A 65 8.48 0.03 -4.01
CA ILE A 65 7.53 0.68 -4.93
C ILE A 65 7.80 0.11 -6.34
N PRO A 66 6.75 -0.29 -7.09
CA PRO A 66 6.89 -1.00 -8.36
C PRO A 66 7.27 -0.06 -9.53
N MET A 67 8.35 0.70 -9.37
CA MET A 67 8.96 1.56 -10.39
C MET A 67 10.42 1.88 -10.08
N ASP A 68 11.25 2.07 -11.11
CA ASP A 68 12.68 2.36 -10.93
C ASP A 68 12.94 3.74 -10.31
N THR A 69 12.11 4.73 -10.64
CA THR A 69 12.25 6.09 -10.12
C THR A 69 10.89 6.68 -9.78
N LEU A 70 10.70 7.02 -8.50
CA LEU A 70 9.54 7.75 -8.02
C LEU A 70 9.81 9.26 -8.08
N ARG A 71 9.07 9.98 -8.90
CA ARG A 71 9.10 11.45 -8.90
C ARG A 71 8.12 12.01 -7.88
N VAL A 72 8.60 12.89 -7.02
CA VAL A 72 7.80 13.62 -6.04
C VAL A 72 7.95 15.13 -6.27
N GLU A 73 6.86 15.80 -6.66
CA GLU A 73 6.82 17.24 -6.88
C GLU A 73 6.21 17.93 -5.66
N VAL A 74 7.01 18.70 -4.91
CA VAL A 74 6.59 19.42 -3.70
C VAL A 74 6.55 20.92 -3.94
N THR A 75 5.43 21.54 -3.60
CA THR A 75 5.25 22.99 -3.73
C THR A 75 4.76 23.60 -2.43
N LYS A 76 5.27 24.78 -2.07
CA LYS A 76 4.76 25.52 -0.91
C LYS A 76 3.32 25.97 -1.13
N GLN A 77 2.43 25.62 -0.21
CA GLN A 77 1.10 26.21 -0.11
C GLN A 77 1.15 27.48 0.75
N ARG A 78 0.54 28.57 0.28
CA ARG A 78 0.34 29.77 1.10
C ARG A 78 -0.86 29.59 2.02
N TYR A 79 -0.73 30.01 3.27
CA TYR A 79 -1.80 29.95 4.29
C TYR A 79 -2.37 28.54 4.49
N ALA A 80 -1.48 27.54 4.49
CA ALA A 80 -1.85 26.18 4.84
C ALA A 80 -2.38 26.11 6.29
N ARG A 81 -3.29 25.16 6.55
CA ARG A 81 -3.89 24.91 7.87
C ARG A 81 -3.62 23.51 8.39
N GLU A 82 -2.91 22.73 7.59
CA GLU A 82 -2.49 21.36 7.85
C GLU A 82 -1.11 21.17 7.19
N PRO A 83 -0.30 20.18 7.62
CA PRO A 83 1.04 19.97 7.08
C PRO A 83 1.04 19.70 5.58
N VAL A 84 0.10 18.87 5.11
CA VAL A 84 -0.02 18.48 3.69
C VAL A 84 -1.45 18.75 3.17
N PRO A 85 -1.80 20.00 2.82
CA PRO A 85 -3.14 20.35 2.39
C PRO A 85 -3.59 19.77 1.05
N TYR A 86 -2.67 19.14 0.31
CA TYR A 86 -2.99 18.50 -0.96
C TYR A 86 -1.98 17.41 -1.30
N GLY A 87 -2.49 16.23 -1.61
CA GLY A 87 -1.79 15.13 -2.25
C GLY A 87 -2.51 14.69 -3.52
N GLN A 88 -1.74 14.17 -4.49
CA GLN A 88 -2.29 13.48 -5.64
C GLN A 88 -1.23 12.62 -6.34
N VAL A 89 -1.59 11.39 -6.71
CA VAL A 89 -0.89 10.63 -7.75
C VAL A 89 -1.35 11.07 -9.15
N ASP A 90 -0.41 11.61 -9.93
CA ASP A 90 -0.56 11.86 -11.36
C ASP A 90 -0.02 10.65 -12.14
N ARG A 91 -0.92 9.94 -12.83
CA ARG A 91 -0.64 8.71 -13.62
C ARG A 91 -0.15 8.99 -15.05
N GLY A 92 0.32 10.21 -15.33
CA GLY A 92 0.98 10.56 -16.58
C GLY A 92 2.28 9.79 -16.83
N SER A 93 3.04 10.21 -17.85
CA SER A 93 4.35 9.63 -18.18
C SER A 93 5.46 10.68 -17.93
N PRO A 94 6.29 10.54 -16.87
CA PRO A 94 6.25 9.50 -15.85
C PRO A 94 5.14 9.69 -14.81
N THR A 95 4.77 8.61 -14.11
CA THR A 95 3.91 8.70 -12.91
C THR A 95 4.63 9.48 -11.82
N LYS A 96 3.91 10.32 -11.09
CA LYS A 96 4.47 11.20 -10.06
C LYS A 96 3.49 11.49 -8.94
N VAL A 97 4.02 11.76 -7.75
CA VAL A 97 3.24 12.25 -6.60
C VAL A 97 3.40 13.77 -6.54
N LYS A 98 2.28 14.51 -6.46
CA LYS A 98 2.26 15.96 -6.31
C LYS A 98 1.79 16.32 -4.91
N LEU A 99 2.56 17.16 -4.23
CA LEU A 99 2.28 17.61 -2.88
C LEU A 99 2.25 19.13 -2.82
N ARG A 100 1.29 19.66 -2.06
CA ARG A 100 1.35 21.02 -1.55
C ARG A 100 1.50 20.95 -0.04
N VAL A 101 2.45 21.68 0.52
CA VAL A 101 2.84 21.59 1.94
C VAL A 101 2.82 22.93 2.64
N ASP A 102 2.55 22.92 3.95
CA ASP A 102 2.98 24.01 4.81
C ASP A 102 4.50 23.96 4.98
N ALA A 103 5.19 24.92 4.38
CA ALA A 103 6.65 24.98 4.47
C ALA A 103 7.18 25.23 5.90
N ASN A 104 6.32 25.59 6.85
CA ASN A 104 6.69 25.83 8.24
C ASN A 104 6.35 24.65 9.18
N ALA A 105 5.69 23.60 8.68
CA ALA A 105 5.44 22.40 9.47
C ALA A 105 6.77 21.75 9.89
N SER A 106 6.79 21.21 11.11
CA SER A 106 7.94 20.46 11.61
C SER A 106 8.03 19.09 10.91
N LEU A 107 9.18 18.42 11.05
CA LEU A 107 9.31 17.05 10.56
C LEU A 107 8.27 16.12 11.23
N GLU A 108 8.02 16.30 12.53
CA GLU A 108 7.03 15.52 13.27
C GLU A 108 5.62 15.75 12.74
N ASP A 109 5.23 17.02 12.50
CA ASP A 109 3.93 17.35 11.89
C ASP A 109 3.74 16.65 10.53
N PHE A 110 4.81 16.56 9.72
CA PHE A 110 4.77 15.88 8.44
C PHE A 110 4.68 14.36 8.58
N VAL A 111 5.40 13.77 9.54
CA VAL A 111 5.37 12.32 9.82
C VAL A 111 4.00 11.90 10.37
N ASP A 112 3.37 12.74 11.18
CA ASP A 112 2.04 12.51 11.75
C ASP A 112 0.90 12.73 10.76
N ASP A 113 1.19 13.34 9.61
CA ASP A 113 0.24 13.56 8.51
C ASP A 113 0.05 12.29 7.68
N TRP A 114 -1.22 11.92 7.44
CA TRP A 114 -1.59 10.68 6.76
C TRP A 114 -1.46 10.75 5.23
N THR A 115 -1.38 11.96 4.65
CA THR A 115 -1.60 12.23 3.22
C THR A 115 -0.59 11.52 2.35
N LEU A 116 0.70 11.59 2.69
CA LEU A 116 1.73 10.97 1.84
C LEU A 116 1.65 9.44 1.87
N TYR A 117 1.33 8.83 3.02
CA TYR A 117 1.08 7.38 3.10
C TYR A 117 -0.10 6.96 2.23
N HIS A 118 -1.16 7.76 2.19
CA HIS A 118 -2.31 7.55 1.31
C HIS A 118 -1.93 7.61 -0.17
N GLU A 119 -1.26 8.68 -0.61
CA GLU A 119 -0.88 8.85 -2.01
C GLU A 119 0.08 7.75 -2.49
N LEU A 120 1.08 7.39 -1.68
CA LEU A 120 2.02 6.33 -2.02
C LEU A 120 1.31 4.97 -2.14
N SER A 121 0.27 4.72 -1.34
CA SER A 121 -0.50 3.47 -1.39
C SER A 121 -1.18 3.28 -2.75
N HIS A 122 -1.63 4.36 -3.41
CA HIS A 122 -2.21 4.23 -4.75
C HIS A 122 -1.24 3.56 -5.74
N LEU A 123 0.07 3.72 -5.59
CA LEU A 123 1.08 3.19 -6.52
C LEU A 123 1.07 1.65 -6.63
N TYR A 124 0.49 0.95 -5.65
CA TYR A 124 0.41 -0.51 -5.61
C TYR A 124 -0.82 -1.08 -6.31
N LEU A 125 -1.75 -0.22 -6.74
CA LEU A 125 -2.94 -0.61 -7.50
C LEU A 125 -2.97 0.06 -8.89
N PRO A 126 -3.61 -0.58 -9.88
CA PRO A 126 -3.86 0.03 -11.17
C PRO A 126 -4.83 1.20 -11.02
N TYR A 127 -4.84 2.11 -11.99
CA TYR A 127 -5.94 3.05 -12.15
C TYR A 127 -7.21 2.30 -12.62
N LEU A 128 -8.31 2.42 -11.88
CA LEU A 128 -9.53 1.63 -12.14
C LEU A 128 -10.54 2.33 -13.07
N ASP A 129 -11.66 1.67 -13.34
CA ASP A 129 -12.89 2.28 -13.86
C ASP A 129 -13.63 3.03 -12.75
N THR A 130 -14.31 4.13 -13.08
CA THR A 130 -14.97 5.03 -12.10
C THR A 130 -15.96 4.33 -11.15
N PRO A 131 -16.78 3.34 -11.58
CA PRO A 131 -17.63 2.58 -10.64
C PRO A 131 -16.85 1.76 -9.60
N SER A 132 -15.56 1.53 -9.84
CA SER A 132 -14.65 0.78 -8.99
C SER A 132 -13.67 1.66 -8.21
N PHE A 133 -13.73 3.00 -8.30
CA PHE A 133 -12.80 3.90 -7.59
C PHE A 133 -12.86 3.75 -6.07
N TRP A 134 -13.98 3.29 -5.52
CA TRP A 134 -14.07 2.93 -4.11
C TRP A 134 -13.02 1.90 -3.69
N LEU A 135 -12.52 1.04 -4.59
CA LEU A 135 -11.37 0.17 -4.32
C LEU A 135 -10.06 0.95 -4.25
N ASN A 136 -9.79 1.88 -5.18
CA ASN A 136 -8.54 2.66 -5.15
C ASN A 136 -8.45 3.55 -3.91
N GLU A 137 -9.48 4.36 -3.69
CA GLU A 137 -9.57 5.27 -2.54
C GLU A 137 -9.66 4.51 -1.23
N GLY A 138 -10.41 3.40 -1.23
CA GLY A 138 -10.52 2.52 -0.08
C GLY A 138 -9.22 1.88 0.34
N PHE A 139 -8.41 1.42 -0.63
CA PHE A 139 -7.11 0.83 -0.36
C PHE A 139 -6.18 1.85 0.29
N ALA A 140 -6.06 3.03 -0.30
CA ALA A 140 -5.23 4.09 0.25
C ALA A 140 -5.71 4.56 1.64
N THR A 141 -7.03 4.65 1.83
CA THR A 141 -7.63 4.98 3.14
C THR A 141 -7.36 3.92 4.20
N TYR A 142 -7.36 2.63 3.84
CA TYR A 142 -7.00 1.55 4.76
C TYR A 142 -5.51 1.57 5.08
N MET A 143 -4.67 1.70 4.05
CA MET A 143 -3.23 1.63 4.17
C MET A 143 -2.62 2.84 4.88
N GLN A 144 -3.23 4.02 4.86
CA GLN A 144 -2.65 5.20 5.52
C GLN A 144 -2.42 4.93 7.02
N TYR A 145 -3.42 4.39 7.73
CA TYR A 145 -3.31 4.12 9.16
C TYR A 145 -2.58 2.81 9.44
N LEU A 146 -2.71 1.80 8.58
CA LEU A 146 -1.92 0.58 8.74
C LEU A 146 -0.42 0.86 8.58
N THR A 147 -0.04 1.74 7.66
CA THR A 147 1.34 2.16 7.44
C THR A 147 1.88 2.95 8.62
N MET A 148 1.12 3.94 9.09
CA MET A 148 1.48 4.71 10.29
C MET A 148 1.65 3.80 11.51
N PHE A 149 0.74 2.84 11.69
CA PHE A 149 0.78 1.90 12.80
C PHE A 149 1.99 0.97 12.74
N GLY A 150 2.23 0.32 11.60
CA GLY A 150 3.37 -0.59 11.44
C GLY A 150 4.73 0.09 11.51
N ASN A 151 4.79 1.42 11.33
CA ASN A 151 5.98 2.24 11.53
C ASN A 151 6.03 2.96 12.89
N LYS A 152 5.11 2.63 13.81
CA LYS A 152 5.04 3.18 15.18
C LYS A 152 4.88 4.72 15.23
N VAL A 153 4.35 5.33 14.15
CA VAL A 153 3.89 6.73 14.13
C VAL A 153 2.64 6.88 14.99
N ILE A 154 1.79 5.85 14.97
CA ILE A 154 0.64 5.73 15.87
C ILE A 154 0.70 4.41 16.61
N ASP A 155 0.21 4.37 17.84
CA ASP A 155 0.07 3.15 18.61
C ASP A 155 -1.19 2.35 18.20
N GLN A 156 -1.34 1.15 18.77
CA GLN A 156 -2.47 0.25 18.50
C GLN A 156 -3.83 0.91 18.84
N SER A 157 -3.91 1.63 19.96
CA SER A 157 -5.15 2.27 20.40
C SER A 157 -5.55 3.39 19.45
N GLN A 158 -4.58 4.16 18.98
CA GLN A 158 -4.76 5.22 18.00
C GLN A 158 -5.16 4.66 16.64
N TYR A 159 -4.55 3.56 16.18
CA TYR A 159 -4.95 2.86 14.95
C TYR A 159 -6.42 2.42 15.03
N GLU A 160 -6.80 1.70 16.09
CA GLU A 160 -8.16 1.20 16.26
C GLU A 160 -9.18 2.36 16.35
N ALA A 161 -8.85 3.42 17.09
CA ALA A 161 -9.71 4.60 17.22
C ALA A 161 -9.88 5.36 15.90
N ARG A 162 -8.79 5.61 15.16
CA ARG A 162 -8.83 6.34 13.87
C ARG A 162 -9.59 5.55 12.80
N MET A 163 -9.43 4.23 12.77
CA MET A 163 -10.20 3.35 11.87
C MET A 163 -11.69 3.35 12.23
N GLN A 164 -12.03 3.25 13.51
CA GLN A 164 -13.43 3.29 13.97
C GLN A 164 -14.11 4.63 13.66
N ASP A 165 -13.46 5.75 13.96
CA ASP A 165 -13.97 7.10 13.62
C ASP A 165 -14.20 7.26 12.12
N GLY A 166 -13.26 6.76 11.31
CA GLY A 166 -13.41 6.68 9.86
C GLY A 166 -14.65 5.92 9.42
N PHE A 167 -14.86 4.71 9.95
CA PHE A 167 -16.05 3.91 9.65
C PHE A 167 -17.35 4.59 10.10
N ASP A 168 -17.35 5.27 11.25
CA ASP A 168 -18.51 6.02 11.72
C ASP A 168 -18.85 7.19 10.79
N ARG A 169 -17.83 7.93 10.30
CA ARG A 169 -18.01 8.95 9.24
C ARG A 169 -18.52 8.35 7.94
N GLY A 170 -17.97 7.23 7.50
CA GLY A 170 -18.43 6.50 6.32
C GLY A 170 -19.90 6.09 6.43
N LYS A 171 -20.30 5.53 7.57
CA LYS A 171 -21.68 5.16 7.89
C LYS A 171 -22.63 6.36 7.88
N ALA A 172 -22.22 7.49 8.47
CA ALA A 172 -23.00 8.72 8.43
C ALA A 172 -23.18 9.22 6.99
N ARG A 173 -22.13 9.19 6.17
CA ARG A 173 -22.14 9.66 4.78
C ARG A 173 -22.89 8.73 3.82
N THR A 174 -23.01 7.44 4.14
CA THR A 174 -23.92 6.52 3.44
C THR A 174 -25.38 6.92 3.59
N ARG A 175 -25.78 7.45 4.75
CA ARG A 175 -27.16 7.95 4.95
C ARG A 175 -27.45 9.18 4.12
N SER A 176 -26.50 10.13 4.03
CA SER A 176 -26.68 11.38 3.30
C SER A 176 -26.45 11.26 1.78
N HIS A 177 -25.75 10.23 1.33
CA HIS A 177 -25.53 9.97 -0.09
C HIS A 177 -25.98 8.53 -0.40
N PRO A 178 -27.27 8.21 -0.46
CA PRO A 178 -27.76 6.83 -0.64
C PRO A 178 -27.48 6.30 -2.06
N GLY A 179 -27.74 5.01 -2.28
CA GLY A 179 -27.60 4.34 -3.57
C GLY A 179 -26.54 3.23 -3.55
N ARG A 180 -26.43 2.48 -4.64
CA ARG A 180 -25.43 1.41 -4.79
C ARG A 180 -24.03 2.02 -4.79
N LEU A 181 -23.08 1.39 -4.10
CA LEU A 181 -21.71 1.90 -3.95
C LEU A 181 -21.05 2.20 -5.30
N SER A 182 -21.21 1.30 -6.29
CA SER A 182 -20.66 1.51 -7.62
C SER A 182 -21.18 2.80 -8.28
N ASP A 183 -22.47 3.08 -8.15
CA ASP A 183 -23.10 4.27 -8.78
C ASP A 183 -22.69 5.54 -8.05
N VAL A 184 -22.36 5.42 -6.77
CA VAL A 184 -21.88 6.55 -5.97
C VAL A 184 -20.43 6.85 -6.24
N ALA A 185 -19.62 5.81 -6.43
CA ALA A 185 -18.23 5.96 -6.86
C ALA A 185 -18.15 6.58 -8.25
N ASP A 186 -18.99 6.13 -9.18
CA ASP A 186 -19.02 6.62 -10.56
C ASP A 186 -19.30 8.13 -10.66
N ASP A 187 -20.17 8.65 -9.79
CA ASP A 187 -20.57 10.07 -9.75
C ASP A 187 -20.04 10.81 -8.50
N MET A 188 -18.96 10.34 -7.89
CA MET A 188 -18.58 10.81 -6.55
C MET A 188 -18.22 12.29 -6.47
N TRP A 189 -17.63 12.85 -7.53
CA TRP A 189 -17.19 14.24 -7.57
C TRP A 189 -18.37 15.21 -7.61
N ASN A 190 -19.36 14.97 -8.48
CA ASN A 190 -20.56 15.80 -8.55
C ASN A 190 -21.37 15.72 -7.25
N ARG A 191 -21.34 14.55 -6.60
CA ARG A 191 -22.08 14.28 -5.37
C ARG A 191 -21.36 14.72 -4.10
N GLY A 192 -20.06 15.06 -4.16
CA GLY A 192 -19.25 15.25 -2.97
C GLY A 192 -19.20 14.01 -2.07
N ALA A 193 -19.32 12.81 -2.65
CA ALA A 193 -19.50 11.56 -1.92
C ALA A 193 -18.20 10.89 -1.45
N PHE A 194 -17.07 11.61 -1.51
CA PHE A 194 -15.72 11.10 -1.21
C PHE A 194 -15.67 10.30 0.09
N THR A 195 -16.07 10.89 1.22
CA THR A 195 -16.02 10.19 2.52
C THR A 195 -16.81 8.88 2.52
N ARG A 196 -17.94 8.78 1.80
CA ARG A 196 -18.68 7.52 1.67
C ARG A 196 -17.86 6.50 0.88
N VAL A 197 -17.34 6.89 -0.27
CA VAL A 197 -16.56 6.04 -1.19
C VAL A 197 -15.32 5.49 -0.49
N TYR A 198 -14.55 6.38 0.15
CA TYR A 198 -13.27 6.10 0.78
C TYR A 198 -13.46 5.10 1.93
N TRP A 199 -14.36 5.41 2.86
CA TRP A 199 -14.57 4.56 4.04
C TRP A 199 -15.33 3.28 3.75
N SER A 200 -16.17 3.22 2.70
CA SER A 200 -16.76 1.96 2.25
C SER A 200 -15.68 1.04 1.67
N GLY A 201 -14.74 1.58 0.89
CA GLY A 201 -13.61 0.82 0.40
C GLY A 201 -12.62 0.41 1.51
N ALA A 202 -12.34 1.27 2.48
CA ALA A 202 -11.50 0.90 3.63
C ALA A 202 -12.13 -0.26 4.43
N ALA A 203 -13.46 -0.25 4.57
CA ALA A 203 -14.17 -1.35 5.21
C ALA A 203 -14.10 -2.66 4.39
N TYR A 204 -14.08 -2.58 3.05
CA TYR A 204 -13.83 -3.74 2.19
C TYR A 204 -12.46 -4.36 2.51
N PHE A 205 -11.41 -3.54 2.55
CA PHE A 205 -10.06 -4.04 2.84
C PHE A 205 -9.93 -4.57 4.27
N ALA A 206 -10.62 -3.99 5.26
CA ALA A 206 -10.65 -4.55 6.61
C ALA A 206 -11.31 -5.94 6.67
N GLU A 207 -12.42 -6.16 5.94
CA GLU A 207 -13.03 -7.50 5.85
C GLU A 207 -12.10 -8.50 5.15
N VAL A 208 -11.51 -8.10 4.02
CA VAL A 208 -10.59 -8.93 3.24
C VAL A 208 -9.36 -9.29 4.05
N ASP A 209 -8.71 -8.31 4.68
CA ASP A 209 -7.49 -8.53 5.46
C ASP A 209 -7.77 -9.46 6.64
N ARG A 210 -8.88 -9.23 7.36
CA ARG A 210 -9.28 -10.14 8.43
C ARG A 210 -9.48 -11.58 7.93
N ALA A 211 -10.08 -11.76 6.76
CA ALA A 211 -10.28 -13.08 6.17
C ALA A 211 -8.95 -13.72 5.72
N LEU A 212 -8.03 -12.94 5.14
CA LEU A 212 -6.69 -13.40 4.80
C LEU A 212 -5.90 -13.85 6.03
N ILE A 213 -5.97 -13.09 7.14
CA ILE A 213 -5.33 -13.43 8.43
C ILE A 213 -5.85 -14.76 8.96
N THR A 214 -7.11 -15.15 8.69
CA THR A 214 -7.60 -16.48 9.06
C THR A 214 -7.08 -17.63 8.19
N GLN A 215 -6.39 -17.32 7.10
CA GLN A 215 -5.76 -18.25 6.18
C GLN A 215 -4.21 -18.15 6.22
N ASP A 216 -3.66 -17.67 7.34
CA ASP A 216 -2.22 -17.55 7.57
C ASP A 216 -1.46 -16.68 6.53
N THR A 217 -2.16 -15.70 5.95
CA THR A 217 -1.59 -14.65 5.08
C THR A 217 -2.20 -13.31 5.46
N ASP A 218 -1.86 -12.21 4.77
CA ASP A 218 -2.46 -10.91 5.04
C ASP A 218 -2.51 -10.03 3.78
N LEU A 219 -3.25 -8.92 3.86
CA LEU A 219 -3.41 -8.00 2.74
C LEU A 219 -2.06 -7.48 2.25
N THR A 220 -1.15 -7.11 3.16
CA THR A 220 0.14 -6.53 2.78
C THR A 220 1.01 -7.51 2.00
N GLN A 221 1.01 -8.79 2.37
CA GLN A 221 1.71 -9.83 1.64
C GLN A 221 1.12 -10.05 0.25
N VAL A 222 -0.21 -10.15 0.13
CA VAL A 222 -0.88 -10.35 -1.16
C VAL A 222 -0.65 -9.18 -2.10
N ILE A 223 -0.79 -7.95 -1.61
CA ILE A 223 -0.57 -6.73 -2.42
C ILE A 223 0.90 -6.59 -2.82
N GLY A 224 1.83 -6.86 -1.90
CA GLY A 224 3.27 -6.85 -2.21
C GLY A 224 3.65 -7.88 -3.28
N GLN A 225 3.05 -9.07 -3.27
CA GLN A 225 3.28 -10.05 -4.35
C GLN A 225 2.64 -9.61 -5.67
N TYR A 226 1.41 -9.09 -5.61
CA TYR A 226 0.70 -8.59 -6.78
C TYR A 226 1.46 -7.44 -7.48
N SER A 227 1.98 -6.48 -6.71
CA SER A 227 2.66 -5.30 -7.26
C SER A 227 3.91 -5.67 -8.08
N GLN A 228 4.61 -6.73 -7.67
CA GLN A 228 5.85 -7.20 -8.30
C GLN A 228 5.62 -8.10 -9.53
N CYS A 229 4.52 -8.86 -9.58
CA CYS A 229 4.29 -9.80 -10.67
C CYS A 229 3.33 -9.28 -11.75
N CYS A 230 2.38 -8.43 -11.35
CA CYS A 230 1.08 -8.43 -12.01
C CYS A 230 0.46 -7.02 -12.14
N LEU A 231 1.12 -5.98 -11.60
CA LEU A 231 0.63 -4.62 -11.67
C LEU A 231 0.51 -4.15 -13.12
N ARG A 232 -0.62 -3.52 -13.42
CA ARG A 232 -0.91 -2.87 -14.70
C ARG A 232 -1.10 -1.38 -14.48
N GLN A 233 -0.92 -0.58 -15.54
CA GLN A 233 -1.22 0.86 -15.47
C GLN A 233 -2.71 1.12 -15.21
N SER A 234 -3.58 0.36 -15.88
CA SER A 234 -5.03 0.43 -15.73
C SER A 234 -5.69 -0.95 -15.74
N SER A 235 -6.87 -1.04 -15.12
CA SER A 235 -7.67 -2.27 -15.06
C SER A 235 -9.12 -1.95 -14.70
N SER A 236 -10.03 -2.91 -14.80
CA SER A 236 -11.31 -2.81 -14.09
C SER A 236 -11.21 -3.32 -12.66
N GLY A 237 -12.12 -2.88 -11.77
CA GLY A 237 -12.19 -3.39 -10.39
C GLY A 237 -12.30 -4.91 -10.34
N TRP A 238 -13.13 -5.51 -11.20
CA TRP A 238 -13.28 -6.96 -11.31
C TRP A 238 -12.01 -7.68 -11.76
N GLN A 239 -11.26 -7.10 -12.71
CA GLN A 239 -10.00 -7.67 -13.17
C GLN A 239 -8.95 -7.64 -12.05
N LEU A 240 -8.86 -6.54 -11.30
CA LEU A 240 -7.98 -6.42 -10.15
C LEU A 240 -8.27 -7.51 -9.11
N VAL A 241 -9.52 -7.60 -8.62
CA VAL A 241 -9.84 -8.56 -7.54
C VAL A 241 -9.67 -10.02 -7.96
N LYS A 242 -9.92 -10.35 -9.24
CA LYS A 242 -9.58 -11.69 -9.78
C LYS A 242 -8.10 -11.97 -9.78
N GLN A 243 -7.27 -10.96 -10.04
CA GLN A 243 -5.82 -11.14 -10.00
C GLN A 243 -5.32 -11.28 -8.56
N LEU A 244 -5.90 -10.55 -7.61
CA LEU A 244 -5.60 -10.70 -6.18
C LEU A 244 -6.03 -12.07 -5.62
N ASP A 245 -7.15 -12.62 -6.08
CA ASP A 245 -7.57 -13.99 -5.76
C ASP A 245 -6.58 -15.04 -6.30
N ARG A 246 -6.03 -14.84 -7.49
CA ARG A 246 -4.97 -15.71 -8.04
C ARG A 246 -3.69 -15.67 -7.21
N VAL A 247 -3.27 -14.47 -6.78
CA VAL A 247 -2.07 -14.28 -5.95
C VAL A 247 -2.28 -14.88 -4.56
N SER A 248 -3.46 -14.68 -3.96
CA SER A 248 -3.78 -15.21 -2.63
C SER A 248 -4.22 -16.67 -2.62
N HIS A 249 -4.37 -17.31 -3.78
CA HIS A 249 -4.96 -18.65 -3.92
C HIS A 249 -6.32 -18.79 -3.21
N SER A 250 -7.14 -17.74 -3.25
CA SER A 250 -8.42 -17.67 -2.54
C SER A 250 -9.54 -17.14 -3.45
N GLN A 251 -10.75 -17.01 -2.90
CA GLN A 251 -11.86 -16.27 -3.53
C GLN A 251 -12.32 -15.10 -2.65
N ILE A 252 -11.48 -14.67 -1.70
CA ILE A 252 -11.85 -13.67 -0.69
C ILE A 252 -12.14 -12.33 -1.38
N PHE A 253 -11.33 -11.93 -2.35
CA PHE A 253 -11.44 -10.62 -2.99
C PHE A 253 -12.68 -10.55 -3.89
N THR A 254 -12.90 -11.51 -4.78
CA THR A 254 -14.06 -11.51 -5.70
C THR A 254 -15.40 -11.69 -4.97
N ASN A 255 -15.46 -12.56 -3.96
CA ASN A 255 -16.68 -12.76 -3.17
C ASN A 255 -17.05 -11.50 -2.40
N THR A 256 -16.07 -10.85 -1.76
CA THR A 256 -16.31 -9.59 -1.03
C THR A 256 -16.64 -8.46 -2.01
N TYR A 257 -16.00 -8.44 -3.19
CA TYR A 257 -16.18 -7.37 -4.19
C TYR A 257 -17.61 -7.38 -4.72
N SER A 258 -18.13 -8.56 -5.09
CA SER A 258 -19.49 -8.71 -5.60
C SER A 258 -20.53 -8.17 -4.63
N ARG A 259 -20.32 -8.37 -3.31
CA ARG A 259 -21.18 -7.80 -2.27
C ARG A 259 -21.05 -6.29 -2.20
N TYR A 260 -19.83 -5.76 -2.11
CA TYR A 260 -19.59 -4.32 -1.92
C TYR A 260 -19.99 -3.49 -3.13
N TYR A 261 -19.71 -3.97 -4.34
CA TYR A 261 -20.08 -3.31 -5.60
C TYR A 261 -21.58 -3.00 -5.66
N GLN A 262 -22.41 -3.92 -5.14
CA GLN A 262 -23.86 -3.79 -5.12
C GLN A 262 -24.42 -3.18 -3.82
N ARG A 263 -23.58 -2.98 -2.80
CA ARG A 263 -24.01 -2.60 -1.46
C ARG A 263 -24.63 -1.20 -1.45
N ARG A 264 -25.72 -1.03 -0.69
CA ARG A 264 -26.40 0.25 -0.49
C ARG A 264 -26.21 0.81 0.93
N ASP A 265 -25.98 -0.07 1.89
CA ASP A 265 -25.67 0.21 3.28
C ASP A 265 -24.16 0.38 3.52
N PHE A 266 -23.80 0.71 4.76
CA PHE A 266 -22.41 0.69 5.22
C PHE A 266 -22.18 -0.60 6.02
N PRO A 267 -21.14 -1.39 5.69
CA PRO A 267 -20.85 -2.66 6.35
C PRO A 267 -20.55 -2.47 7.85
N SER A 268 -20.85 -3.49 8.64
CA SER A 268 -20.55 -3.48 10.08
C SER A 268 -19.17 -4.07 10.34
N ILE A 269 -18.16 -3.22 10.53
CA ILE A 269 -16.84 -3.66 10.99
C ILE A 269 -16.79 -3.55 12.51
N SER A 270 -16.60 -4.68 13.19
CA SER A 270 -16.59 -4.70 14.66
C SER A 270 -15.25 -4.23 15.23
N ARG A 271 -15.25 -3.67 16.44
CA ARG A 271 -14.01 -3.40 17.19
C ARG A 271 -13.15 -4.65 17.35
N GLY A 272 -13.78 -5.81 17.57
CA GLY A 272 -13.06 -7.09 17.63
C GLY A 272 -12.38 -7.49 16.31
N THR A 273 -12.89 -7.03 15.16
CA THR A 273 -12.22 -7.19 13.87
C THR A 273 -10.97 -6.33 13.81
N LEU A 274 -11.10 -5.04 14.15
CA LEU A 274 -9.97 -4.11 14.20
C LEU A 274 -8.88 -4.57 15.16
N HIS A 275 -9.27 -5.06 16.34
CA HIS A 275 -8.35 -5.57 17.33
C HIS A 275 -7.55 -6.79 16.85
N LYS A 276 -8.20 -7.72 16.13
CA LYS A 276 -7.49 -8.88 15.56
C LYS A 276 -6.53 -8.48 14.45
N ILE A 277 -6.88 -7.48 13.64
CA ILE A 277 -6.01 -6.92 12.60
C ILE A 277 -4.80 -6.25 13.26
N SER A 278 -5.02 -5.36 14.23
CA SER A 278 -3.95 -4.63 14.90
C SER A 278 -3.01 -5.59 15.64
N GLN A 279 -3.53 -6.58 16.36
CA GLN A 279 -2.72 -7.64 17.00
C GLN A 279 -1.87 -8.41 15.99
N HIS A 280 -2.40 -8.75 14.81
CA HIS A 280 -1.64 -9.43 13.77
C HIS A 280 -0.44 -8.59 13.32
N TYR A 281 -0.69 -7.31 12.99
CA TYR A 281 0.36 -6.44 12.46
C TYR A 281 1.35 -5.96 13.52
N ASP A 282 0.94 -5.81 14.78
CA ASP A 282 1.86 -5.52 15.88
C ASP A 282 2.90 -6.65 16.00
N ASN A 283 2.42 -7.90 16.07
CA ASN A 283 3.27 -9.09 16.12
C ASN A 283 4.17 -9.25 14.88
N LYS A 284 3.68 -8.85 13.70
CA LYS A 284 4.42 -8.92 12.44
C LYS A 284 5.55 -7.89 12.41
N TYR A 285 5.25 -6.65 12.76
CA TYR A 285 6.19 -5.54 12.59
C TYR A 285 7.12 -5.34 13.79
N ASP A 286 6.77 -5.75 15.01
CA ASP A 286 7.73 -5.81 16.12
C ASP A 286 8.92 -6.69 15.78
N LYS A 287 8.66 -7.89 15.23
CA LYS A 287 9.70 -8.81 14.77
C LYS A 287 10.58 -8.24 13.65
N GLN A 288 10.04 -7.33 12.84
CA GLN A 288 10.76 -6.70 11.73
C GLN A 288 11.55 -5.48 12.19
N TYR A 289 10.99 -4.71 13.12
CA TYR A 289 11.62 -3.55 13.74
C TYR A 289 12.83 -3.97 14.58
N ASP A 290 12.72 -5.03 15.38
CA ASP A 290 13.83 -5.63 16.13
C ASP A 290 15.00 -6.02 15.21
N LYS A 291 14.68 -6.61 14.04
CA LYS A 291 15.69 -6.96 13.03
C LYS A 291 16.32 -5.72 12.40
N LYS A 292 15.55 -4.66 12.13
CA LYS A 292 16.05 -3.40 11.55
C LYS A 292 16.97 -2.68 12.55
N ILE A 293 16.58 -2.56 13.82
CA ILE A 293 17.43 -2.00 14.87
C ILE A 293 18.72 -2.82 15.01
N THR A 294 18.62 -4.14 15.09
CA THR A 294 19.80 -5.03 15.18
C THR A 294 20.77 -4.81 14.00
N LYS A 295 20.23 -4.59 12.80
CA LYS A 295 21.04 -4.32 11.59
C LYS A 295 21.68 -2.92 11.62
N ILE A 296 20.95 -1.89 12.05
CA ILE A 296 21.48 -0.53 12.19
C ILE A 296 22.58 -0.50 13.26
N SER A 297 22.35 -1.09 14.43
CA SER A 297 23.35 -1.18 15.48
C SER A 297 24.61 -1.96 15.04
N ALA A 298 24.45 -3.01 14.23
CA ALA A 298 25.59 -3.74 13.67
C ALA A 298 26.39 -2.91 12.64
N ILE A 299 25.71 -2.07 11.85
CA ILE A 299 26.36 -1.16 10.90
C ILE A 299 27.09 -0.03 11.64
N GLU A 300 26.48 0.57 12.66
CA GLU A 300 27.10 1.60 13.51
C GLU A 300 28.33 1.05 14.25
N LEU A 301 28.26 -0.15 14.82
CA LEU A 301 29.40 -0.83 15.44
C LEU A 301 30.54 -1.12 14.44
N THR A 302 30.21 -1.40 13.19
CA THR A 302 31.19 -1.64 12.13
C THR A 302 31.84 -0.34 11.67
N TYR A 303 31.06 0.74 11.61
CA TYR A 303 31.53 2.09 11.29
C TYR A 303 32.45 2.65 12.38
N ASP A 304 32.08 2.51 13.66
CA ASP A 304 32.91 2.92 14.79
C ASP A 304 34.23 2.15 14.85
N LYS A 305 34.22 0.87 14.50
CA LYS A 305 35.44 0.05 14.42
C LYS A 305 36.35 0.48 13.26
N TYR A 306 35.76 0.85 12.12
CA TYR A 306 36.49 1.39 10.98
C TYR A 306 37.12 2.75 11.30
N MET A 307 36.39 3.64 11.97
CA MET A 307 36.89 4.97 12.37
C MET A 307 37.99 4.88 13.44
N LYS A 308 37.92 3.91 14.36
CA LYS A 308 38.98 3.68 15.37
C LYS A 308 40.27 3.11 14.77
N ASN A 309 40.18 2.26 13.75
CA ASN A 309 41.36 1.69 13.11
C ASN A 309 42.10 2.68 12.20
N ASN A 310 41.40 3.69 11.66
CA ASN A 310 41.97 4.73 10.80
C ASN A 310 42.47 5.97 11.57
N GLN A 311 42.47 5.94 12.91
CA GLN A 311 43.08 6.98 13.77
C GLN A 311 44.42 6.56 14.36
N THR A 312 44.93 5.39 13.98
CA THR A 312 46.20 4.81 14.48
C THR A 312 47.27 4.61 13.40
N GLU A 313 47.08 5.19 12.22
CA GLU A 313 48.13 5.40 11.19
C GLU A 313 48.42 6.90 11.04
#